data_AF-A0A231UTY2-F1
#
_entry.id   AF-A0A231UTY2-F1
#
_cell.length_a   1.000
_cell.length_b   1.000
_cell.length_c   1.000
_cell.angle_alpha   90.00
_cell.angle_beta   90.00
_cell.angle_gamma   90.00
#
_symmetry.space_group_name_H-M   'P 1'
#
loop_
_entity.id
_entity.type
_entity.pdbx_description
1 polymer ?
#
loop_
_entity_poly.entity_id
_entity_poly.type
_entity_poly.pdbx_seq_one_letter_code
_entity_poly.pdbx_strand_id
1 'polypeptide(L)'
;MKRLAFVALSIIMISFLNYTIGAICDRFYFVEGFQCLEPQIFDIVFLSLIVIVPSFFLPTDDGGETMVLWYVYFFHIMSAVSGILYLSQINSDYYIFTLFFVVTFTIGSRIIANLQSRFVVVNLDIKTVEYGAVAVSALALATLLTVFSITFILPSITDVYGVRSEYKAAIETTSVRILSYLPIWSGYVFAVVCIFLATISYFRGRTVLALGIFALAATHSLAVFSLAAYKSVAFIFLIVLVLLFVLSRSKSPLLTFLCGLLGVGIFALLIAAAGFNDDGYYHWVRRSMIAPGMNVAYHLELFGLWNSQSYPDAPRLVSETFYGTSGSANTGMLGAGIGRGGLLGVAMQMLVFFVFLAVLKIATRNVPPAFSMALCLPTAYAFTNSSATTTLVTYGAAFIAIFLFLWGSALATRSRTLLLRSGTGSDRYFGNWIQTRVPGR
;
A
#
# COMPACT_ATOMS: atom_id res chain seq x y z
N MET A 1 22.35 3.98 -15.94
CA MET A 1 22.39 2.74 -15.15
C MET A 1 21.11 2.50 -14.33
N LYS A 2 20.70 3.37 -13.38
CA LYS A 2 19.50 3.13 -12.54
C LYS A 2 18.20 2.82 -13.32
N ARG A 3 17.89 3.60 -14.38
CA ARG A 3 16.71 3.37 -15.23
C ARG A 3 16.73 2.00 -15.92
N LEU A 4 17.88 1.58 -16.43
CA LEU A 4 18.02 0.26 -17.08
C LEU A 4 17.73 -0.87 -16.08
N ALA A 5 18.21 -0.73 -14.83
CA ALA A 5 17.91 -1.70 -13.77
C ALA A 5 16.41 -1.77 -13.46
N PHE A 6 15.69 -0.64 -13.49
CA PHE A 6 14.25 -0.60 -13.25
C PHE A 6 13.42 -1.17 -14.41
N VAL A 7 13.84 -0.97 -15.65
CA VAL A 7 13.23 -1.62 -16.81
C VAL A 7 13.47 -3.13 -16.76
N ALA A 8 14.70 -3.56 -16.48
CA ALA A 8 15.03 -4.97 -16.32
C ALA A 8 14.20 -5.62 -15.20
N LEU A 9 14.05 -4.93 -14.06
CA LEU A 9 13.19 -5.38 -12.97
C LEU A 9 11.73 -5.54 -13.41
N SER A 10 11.22 -4.59 -14.20
CA SER A 10 9.84 -4.63 -14.72
C SER A 10 9.62 -5.82 -15.64
N ILE A 11 10.60 -6.15 -16.49
CA ILE A 11 10.57 -7.35 -17.34
C ILE A 11 10.54 -8.61 -16.48
N ILE A 12 11.43 -8.72 -15.48
CA ILE A 12 11.46 -9.89 -14.60
C ILE A 12 10.13 -10.02 -13.84
N MET A 13 9.59 -8.91 -13.36
CA MET A 13 8.35 -8.89 -12.58
C MET A 13 7.13 -9.33 -13.41
N ILE A 14 6.97 -8.84 -14.65
CA ILE A 14 5.84 -9.26 -15.48
C ILE A 14 5.96 -10.73 -15.90
N SER A 15 7.18 -11.21 -16.20
CA SER A 15 7.43 -12.63 -16.45
C SER A 15 7.10 -13.48 -15.22
N PHE A 16 7.50 -13.02 -14.02
CA PHE A 16 7.17 -13.67 -12.75
C PHE A 16 5.66 -13.75 -12.53
N LEU A 17 4.93 -12.65 -12.74
CA LEU A 17 3.48 -12.61 -12.57
C LEU A 17 2.76 -13.56 -13.54
N ASN A 18 3.14 -13.55 -14.83
CA ASN A 18 2.57 -14.44 -15.84
C ASN A 18 2.84 -15.92 -15.53
N TYR A 19 4.04 -16.26 -15.06
CA TYR A 19 4.34 -17.63 -14.62
C TYR A 19 3.49 -18.03 -13.40
N THR A 20 3.43 -17.13 -12.42
CA THR A 20 2.80 -17.39 -11.12
C THR A 20 1.28 -17.50 -11.22
N ILE A 21 0.64 -16.72 -12.09
CA ILE A 21 -0.81 -16.84 -12.30
C ILE A 21 -1.15 -18.20 -12.90
N GLY A 22 -0.43 -18.67 -13.92
CA GLY A 22 -0.61 -20.01 -14.50
C GLY A 22 -0.48 -21.10 -13.44
N ALA A 23 0.60 -21.08 -12.66
CA ALA A 23 0.81 -22.05 -11.58
C ALA A 23 -0.29 -22.02 -10.51
N ILE A 24 -0.83 -20.84 -10.18
CA ILE A 24 -1.93 -20.70 -9.23
C ILE A 24 -3.23 -21.22 -9.83
N CYS A 25 -3.51 -20.94 -11.10
CA CYS A 25 -4.68 -21.46 -11.79
C CYS A 25 -4.66 -23.00 -11.80
N ASP A 26 -3.53 -23.61 -12.14
CA ASP A 26 -3.38 -25.07 -12.13
C ASP A 26 -3.58 -25.64 -10.72
N ARG A 27 -2.97 -25.01 -9.71
CA ARG A 27 -3.06 -25.47 -8.32
C ARG A 27 -4.46 -25.34 -7.73
N PHE A 28 -5.19 -24.28 -8.09
CA PHE A 28 -6.54 -23.98 -7.57
C PHE A 28 -7.65 -24.25 -8.59
N TYR A 29 -7.40 -25.02 -9.65
CA TYR A 29 -8.37 -25.26 -10.74
C TYR A 29 -9.74 -25.77 -10.26
N PHE A 30 -9.76 -26.53 -9.15
CA PHE A 30 -10.97 -27.04 -8.53
C PHE A 30 -11.77 -25.99 -7.74
N VAL A 31 -11.22 -24.80 -7.53
CA VAL A 31 -11.86 -23.68 -6.85
C VAL A 31 -12.50 -22.77 -7.91
N GLU A 32 -13.77 -22.43 -7.73
CA GLU A 32 -14.48 -21.48 -8.58
C GLU A 32 -13.74 -20.14 -8.66
N GLY A 33 -13.61 -19.59 -9.88
CA GLY A 33 -12.88 -18.35 -10.14
C GLY A 33 -11.38 -18.54 -10.32
N PHE A 34 -10.91 -19.78 -10.54
CA PHE A 34 -9.53 -20.11 -10.92
C PHE A 34 -9.44 -20.97 -12.18
N GLN A 35 -10.55 -21.16 -12.90
CA GLN A 35 -10.59 -21.81 -14.20
C GLN A 35 -10.03 -20.85 -15.27
N CYS A 36 -8.71 -20.78 -15.37
CA CYS A 36 -8.02 -19.91 -16.30
C CYS A 36 -8.00 -20.48 -17.71
N LEU A 37 -8.01 -19.58 -18.69
CA LEU A 37 -7.85 -19.87 -20.11
C LEU A 37 -6.36 -19.93 -20.44
N GLU A 38 -6.01 -20.70 -21.47
CA GLU A 38 -4.67 -20.64 -22.05
C GLU A 38 -4.52 -19.37 -22.90
N PRO A 39 -3.66 -18.40 -22.49
CA PRO A 39 -3.48 -17.18 -23.26
C PRO A 39 -2.73 -17.44 -24.56
N GLN A 40 -3.08 -16.71 -25.62
CA GLN A 40 -2.31 -16.78 -26.86
C GLN A 40 -0.95 -16.11 -26.68
N ILE A 41 0.10 -16.70 -27.26
CA ILE A 41 1.48 -16.17 -27.18
C ILE A 41 1.54 -14.71 -27.66
N PHE A 42 0.79 -14.37 -28.71
CA PHE A 42 0.71 -13.00 -29.21
C PHE A 42 0.22 -12.03 -28.13
N ASP A 43 -0.87 -12.37 -27.44
CA ASP A 43 -1.47 -11.52 -26.40
C ASP A 43 -0.50 -11.33 -25.23
N ILE A 44 0.15 -12.41 -24.78
CA ILE A 44 1.16 -12.37 -23.71
C ILE A 44 2.26 -11.38 -24.08
N VAL A 45 2.86 -11.52 -25.27
CA VAL A 45 3.98 -10.68 -25.72
C VAL A 45 3.51 -9.23 -25.87
N PHE A 46 2.39 -9.00 -26.56
CA PHE A 46 1.90 -7.67 -26.87
C PHE A 46 1.50 -6.89 -25.61
N LEU A 47 0.67 -7.47 -24.74
CA LEU A 47 0.24 -6.80 -23.52
C LEU A 47 1.37 -6.65 -22.49
N SER A 48 2.30 -7.61 -22.42
CA SER A 48 3.50 -7.47 -21.58
C SER A 48 4.40 -6.32 -22.06
N LEU A 49 4.58 -6.16 -23.38
CA LEU A 49 5.34 -5.03 -23.92
C LEU A 49 4.68 -3.69 -23.59
N ILE A 50 3.36 -3.59 -23.71
CA ILE A 50 2.59 -2.38 -23.35
C ILE A 50 2.78 -2.05 -21.87
N VAL A 51 2.66 -3.03 -20.97
CA VAL A 51 2.74 -2.77 -19.53
C VAL A 51 4.15 -2.46 -19.04
N ILE A 52 5.20 -2.77 -19.81
CA ILE A 52 6.58 -2.38 -19.52
C ILE A 52 6.81 -0.89 -19.82
N VAL A 53 6.07 -0.29 -20.75
CA VAL A 53 6.27 1.12 -21.18
C VAL A 53 6.33 2.11 -20.00
N PRO A 54 5.40 2.11 -19.01
CA PRO A 54 5.47 3.02 -17.87
C PRO A 54 6.80 3.00 -17.12
N SER A 55 7.50 1.85 -17.05
CA SER A 55 8.76 1.72 -16.30
C SER A 55 9.89 2.64 -16.80
N PHE A 56 9.87 3.02 -18.09
CA PHE A 56 10.80 4.00 -18.65
C PHE A 56 10.53 5.42 -18.13
N PHE A 57 9.30 5.66 -17.69
CA PHE A 57 8.79 6.97 -17.32
C PHE A 57 8.60 7.18 -15.81
N LEU A 58 8.60 6.11 -15.03
CA LEU A 58 8.50 6.18 -13.58
C LEU A 58 9.65 6.98 -12.94
N PRO A 59 9.37 7.77 -11.89
CA PRO A 59 10.38 8.50 -11.13
C PRO A 59 11.38 7.54 -10.48
N THR A 60 12.63 7.97 -10.44
CA THR A 60 13.76 7.20 -9.88
C THR A 60 14.28 7.78 -8.58
N ASP A 61 13.67 8.86 -8.12
CA ASP A 61 14.08 9.59 -6.92
C ASP A 61 13.50 8.92 -5.68
N ASP A 62 14.27 8.92 -4.59
CA ASP A 62 13.84 8.32 -3.34
C ASP A 62 12.75 9.20 -2.70
N GLY A 63 11.60 8.61 -2.38
CA GLY A 63 10.45 9.32 -1.80
C GLY A 63 9.28 8.39 -1.53
N GLY A 64 8.40 8.77 -0.60
CA GLY A 64 7.22 7.99 -0.25
C GLY A 64 6.24 7.86 -1.42
N GLU A 65 6.04 8.93 -2.17
CA GLU A 65 5.22 8.96 -3.39
C GLU A 65 5.76 8.06 -4.50
N THR A 66 7.09 8.05 -4.70
CA THR A 66 7.74 7.18 -5.69
C THR A 66 7.57 5.71 -5.30
N MET A 67 7.71 5.39 -4.01
CA MET A 67 7.52 4.04 -3.49
C MET A 67 6.08 3.56 -3.69
N VAL A 68 5.08 4.37 -3.35
CA VAL A 68 3.66 4.05 -3.58
C VAL A 68 3.41 3.80 -5.08
N LEU A 69 3.95 4.65 -5.94
CA LEU A 69 3.80 4.56 -7.38
C LEU A 69 4.42 3.27 -7.95
N TRP A 70 5.64 2.90 -7.55
CA TRP A 70 6.28 1.65 -7.96
C TRP A 70 5.54 0.41 -7.44
N TYR A 71 5.07 0.45 -6.19
CA TYR A 71 4.30 -0.65 -5.61
C TYR A 71 2.98 -0.86 -6.37
N VAL A 72 2.21 0.21 -6.58
CA VAL A 72 0.95 0.15 -7.34
C VAL A 72 1.21 -0.31 -8.77
N TYR A 73 2.29 0.13 -9.40
CA TYR A 73 2.67 -0.32 -10.73
C TYR A 73 2.84 -1.85 -10.78
N PHE A 74 3.60 -2.44 -9.86
CA PHE A 74 3.85 -3.88 -9.86
C PHE A 74 2.67 -4.73 -9.40
N PHE A 75 2.02 -4.36 -8.31
CA PHE A 75 0.99 -5.20 -7.67
C PHE A 75 -0.43 -4.92 -8.15
N HIS A 76 -0.65 -3.83 -8.88
CA HIS A 76 -1.97 -3.47 -9.37
C HIS A 76 -2.01 -3.35 -10.89
N ILE A 77 -1.16 -2.50 -11.48
CA ILE A 77 -1.17 -2.26 -12.94
C ILE A 77 -0.68 -3.49 -13.71
N MET A 78 0.50 -4.04 -13.37
CA MET A 78 1.02 -5.26 -13.99
C MET A 78 0.19 -6.49 -13.67
N SER A 79 -0.27 -6.59 -12.42
CA SER A 79 -1.16 -7.68 -11.98
C SER A 79 -2.46 -7.70 -12.79
N ALA A 80 -3.09 -6.54 -13.03
CA ALA A 80 -4.31 -6.45 -13.83
C ALA A 80 -4.12 -6.93 -15.27
N VAL A 81 -3.01 -6.58 -15.92
CA VAL A 81 -2.69 -7.10 -17.26
C VAL A 81 -2.53 -8.62 -17.25
N SER A 82 -1.82 -9.14 -16.24
CA SER A 82 -1.64 -10.59 -16.08
C SER A 82 -2.98 -11.29 -15.83
N GLY A 83 -3.86 -10.71 -15.01
CA GLY A 83 -5.21 -11.22 -14.76
C GLY A 83 -6.06 -11.28 -16.01
N ILE A 84 -6.06 -10.22 -16.82
CA ILE A 84 -6.80 -10.15 -18.09
C ILE A 84 -6.35 -11.25 -19.05
N LEU A 85 -5.03 -11.50 -19.16
CA LEU A 85 -4.47 -12.51 -20.06
C LEU A 85 -5.03 -13.91 -19.79
N TYR A 86 -5.15 -14.30 -18.53
CA TYR A 86 -5.45 -15.68 -18.13
C TYR A 86 -6.93 -15.93 -17.81
N LEU A 87 -7.76 -14.90 -17.66
CA LEU A 87 -9.15 -15.07 -17.22
C LEU A 87 -10.20 -14.71 -18.24
N SER A 88 -9.85 -13.96 -19.29
CA SER A 88 -10.84 -13.41 -20.20
C SER A 88 -10.50 -13.75 -21.64
N GLN A 89 -11.52 -14.05 -22.43
CA GLN A 89 -11.36 -14.09 -23.89
C GLN A 89 -11.12 -12.66 -24.38
N ILE A 90 -9.88 -12.39 -24.78
CA ILE A 90 -9.43 -11.04 -25.10
C ILE A 90 -10.14 -10.56 -26.37
N ASN A 91 -10.96 -9.54 -26.20
CA ASN A 91 -11.61 -8.79 -27.28
C ASN A 91 -11.06 -7.36 -27.34
N SER A 92 -11.59 -6.54 -28.24
CA SER A 92 -11.15 -5.15 -28.43
C SER A 92 -11.25 -4.29 -27.16
N ASP A 93 -12.23 -4.51 -26.31
CA ASP A 93 -12.43 -3.71 -25.09
C ASP A 93 -11.29 -3.93 -24.09
N TYR A 94 -10.77 -5.15 -23.95
CA TYR A 94 -9.63 -5.44 -23.08
C TYR A 94 -8.35 -4.72 -23.54
N TYR A 95 -8.13 -4.64 -24.85
CA TYR A 95 -7.02 -3.87 -25.43
C TYR A 95 -7.18 -2.37 -25.17
N ILE A 96 -8.38 -1.82 -25.42
CA ILE A 96 -8.68 -0.40 -25.18
C ILE A 96 -8.50 -0.07 -23.70
N PHE A 97 -9.03 -0.91 -22.80
CA PHE A 97 -8.91 -0.74 -21.37
C PHE A 97 -7.44 -0.74 -20.92
N THR A 98 -6.66 -1.74 -21.37
CA THR A 98 -5.24 -1.85 -21.04
C THR A 98 -4.44 -0.66 -21.52
N LEU A 99 -4.64 -0.26 -22.77
CA LEU A 99 -3.97 0.92 -23.32
C LEU A 99 -4.35 2.17 -22.53
N PHE A 100 -5.64 2.37 -22.22
CA PHE A 100 -6.13 3.52 -21.49
C PHE A 100 -5.46 3.65 -20.11
N PHE A 101 -5.48 2.60 -19.30
CA PHE A 101 -4.95 2.70 -17.95
C PHE A 101 -3.43 2.79 -17.94
N VAL A 102 -2.73 2.14 -18.87
CA VAL A 102 -1.27 2.23 -19.01
C VAL A 102 -0.84 3.63 -19.44
N VAL A 103 -1.52 4.22 -20.44
CA VAL A 103 -1.25 5.58 -20.90
C VAL A 103 -1.56 6.59 -19.79
N THR A 104 -2.72 6.49 -19.14
CA THR A 104 -3.11 7.39 -18.04
C THR A 104 -2.11 7.29 -16.88
N PHE A 105 -1.69 6.07 -16.52
CA PHE A 105 -0.70 5.87 -15.47
C PHE A 105 0.68 6.44 -15.85
N THR A 106 1.09 6.30 -17.11
CA THR A 106 2.33 6.88 -17.64
C THR A 106 2.31 8.41 -17.62
N ILE A 107 1.22 9.02 -18.08
CA ILE A 107 1.07 10.47 -18.06
C ILE A 107 1.05 10.98 -16.61
N GLY A 108 0.23 10.39 -15.74
CA GLY A 108 0.14 10.76 -14.34
C GLY A 108 1.48 10.64 -13.61
N SER A 109 2.20 9.52 -13.79
CA SER A 109 3.53 9.34 -13.20
C SER A 109 4.54 10.39 -13.66
N ARG A 110 4.47 10.83 -14.93
CA ARG A 110 5.29 11.93 -15.43
C ARG A 110 4.93 13.28 -14.87
N ILE A 111 3.65 13.57 -14.72
CA ILE A 111 3.20 14.78 -14.04
C ILE A 111 3.76 14.80 -12.61
N ILE A 112 3.65 13.70 -11.87
CA ILE A 112 4.17 13.60 -10.50
C ILE A 112 5.70 13.74 -10.46
N ALA A 113 6.43 13.08 -11.36
CA ALA A 113 7.88 13.19 -11.43
C ALA A 113 8.34 14.65 -11.61
N ASN A 114 7.69 15.37 -12.53
CA ASN A 114 8.04 16.75 -12.89
C ASN A 114 7.39 17.81 -11.99
N LEU A 115 6.47 17.44 -11.10
CA LEU A 115 5.79 18.38 -10.23
C LEU A 115 6.80 19.09 -9.31
N GLN A 116 6.99 20.38 -9.53
CA GLN A 116 7.71 21.26 -8.62
C GLN A 116 6.75 21.73 -7.53
N SER A 117 6.86 21.14 -6.34
CA SER A 117 6.09 21.61 -5.20
C SER A 117 6.71 22.88 -4.63
N ARG A 118 5.89 23.83 -4.19
CA ARG A 118 6.29 24.85 -3.22
C ARG A 118 5.89 24.32 -1.85
N PHE A 119 6.84 24.24 -0.92
CA PHE A 119 6.57 23.74 0.43
C PHE A 119 6.28 24.90 1.37
N VAL A 120 5.11 24.86 1.99
CA VAL A 120 4.75 25.79 3.07
C VAL A 120 5.22 25.15 4.37
N VAL A 121 6.16 25.81 5.06
CA VAL A 121 6.63 25.34 6.37
C VAL A 121 5.68 25.85 7.44
N VAL A 122 5.08 24.94 8.20
CA VAL A 122 4.35 25.28 9.41
C VAL A 122 5.33 25.34 10.58
N ASN A 123 5.31 26.42 11.35
CA ASN A 123 6.18 26.60 12.51
C ASN A 123 5.64 25.82 13.71
N LEU A 124 6.00 24.53 13.79
CA LEU A 124 5.69 23.65 14.91
C LEU A 124 6.97 23.09 15.51
N ASP A 125 7.02 22.94 16.83
CA ASP A 125 8.09 22.19 17.48
C ASP A 125 7.90 20.69 17.21
N ILE A 126 9.02 20.00 16.95
CA ILE A 126 9.01 18.56 16.67
C ILE A 126 8.48 17.77 17.87
N LYS A 127 8.74 18.23 19.09
CA LYS A 127 8.18 17.60 20.30
C LYS A 127 6.66 17.70 20.33
N THR A 128 6.09 18.84 19.94
CA THR A 128 4.63 19.03 19.89
C THR A 128 3.98 18.04 18.92
N VAL A 129 4.59 17.85 17.75
CA VAL A 129 4.08 16.87 16.76
C VAL A 129 4.21 15.43 17.30
N GLU A 130 5.36 15.08 17.87
CA GLU A 130 5.61 13.73 18.40
C GLU A 130 4.68 13.39 19.58
N TYR A 131 4.58 14.26 20.59
CA TYR A 131 3.71 14.05 21.75
C TYR A 131 2.23 14.15 21.38
N GLY A 132 1.87 15.06 20.46
CA GLY A 132 0.51 15.16 19.94
C GLY A 132 0.07 13.88 19.23
N ALA A 133 0.92 13.30 18.39
CA ALA A 133 0.64 12.02 17.73
C ALA A 133 0.48 10.87 18.73
N VAL A 134 1.34 10.78 19.75
CA VAL A 134 1.21 9.77 20.82
C VAL A 134 -0.09 9.96 21.62
N ALA A 135 -0.45 11.20 21.96
CA ALA A 135 -1.67 11.51 22.70
C ALA A 135 -2.92 11.16 21.90
N VAL A 136 -2.97 11.51 20.61
CA VAL A 136 -4.08 11.14 19.71
C VAL A 136 -4.18 9.62 19.56
N SER A 137 -3.04 8.91 19.45
CA SER A 137 -3.02 7.45 19.38
C SER A 137 -3.55 6.82 20.68
N ALA A 138 -3.12 7.31 21.84
CA ALA A 138 -3.59 6.81 23.13
C ALA A 138 -5.10 7.05 23.33
N LEU A 139 -5.60 8.23 22.93
CA LEU A 139 -7.03 8.53 22.95
C LEU A 139 -7.80 7.60 22.00
N ALA A 140 -7.30 7.39 20.79
CA ALA A 140 -7.90 6.48 19.82
C ALA A 140 -7.99 5.04 20.37
N LEU A 141 -6.94 4.57 21.05
CA LEU A 141 -6.96 3.26 21.70
C LEU A 141 -7.98 3.21 22.84
N ALA A 142 -8.03 4.24 23.69
CA ALA A 142 -8.99 4.31 24.78
C ALA A 142 -10.43 4.28 24.25
N THR A 143 -10.74 5.04 23.20
CA THR A 143 -12.04 5.01 22.53
C THR A 143 -12.34 3.66 21.90
N LEU A 144 -11.34 3.01 21.28
CA LEU A 144 -11.51 1.67 20.70
C LEU A 144 -11.90 0.65 21.78
N LEU A 145 -11.23 0.68 22.93
CA LEU A 145 -11.48 -0.24 24.04
C LEU A 145 -12.83 0.00 24.71
N THR A 146 -13.26 1.26 24.85
CA THR A 146 -14.54 1.59 25.52
C THR A 146 -15.76 1.38 24.64
N VAL A 147 -15.65 1.65 23.33
CA VAL A 147 -16.80 1.55 22.40
C VAL A 147 -17.05 0.11 21.97
N PHE A 148 -15.99 -0.67 21.72
CA PHE A 148 -16.10 -2.02 21.16
C PHE A 148 -15.94 -3.13 22.20
N SER A 149 -15.85 -2.80 23.49
CA SER A 149 -15.78 -3.76 24.62
C SER A 149 -14.83 -4.93 24.35
N ILE A 150 -13.61 -4.63 23.90
CA ILE A 150 -12.68 -5.64 23.40
C ILE A 150 -12.24 -6.55 24.54
N THR A 151 -12.61 -7.82 24.47
CA THR A 151 -11.95 -8.88 25.22
C THR A 151 -10.67 -9.25 24.46
N PHE A 152 -9.50 -9.17 25.09
CA PHE A 152 -8.20 -9.52 24.48
C PHE A 152 -8.04 -11.04 24.27
N ILE A 153 -9.08 -11.69 23.78
CA ILE A 153 -9.10 -13.11 23.43
C ILE A 153 -8.69 -13.18 21.96
N LEU A 154 -7.46 -13.62 21.72
CA LEU A 154 -6.94 -13.72 20.36
C LEU A 154 -7.71 -14.79 19.59
N PRO A 155 -8.39 -14.44 18.49
CA PRO A 155 -9.09 -15.41 17.69
C PRO A 155 -8.10 -16.37 17.01
N SER A 156 -8.53 -17.60 16.77
CA SER A 156 -7.72 -18.53 15.99
C SER A 156 -7.45 -17.95 14.60
N ILE A 157 -6.23 -18.15 14.10
CA ILE A 157 -5.85 -17.75 12.73
C ILE A 157 -6.73 -18.45 11.67
N THR A 158 -7.40 -19.55 12.04
CA THR A 158 -8.31 -20.31 11.18
C THR A 158 -9.77 -19.84 11.28
N ASP A 159 -10.21 -19.29 12.42
CA ASP A 159 -11.59 -18.83 12.65
C ASP A 159 -11.71 -17.31 12.54
N VAL A 160 -11.48 -16.84 11.32
CA VAL A 160 -11.40 -15.40 11.02
C VAL A 160 -12.71 -14.86 10.46
N TYR A 161 -13.58 -15.73 9.96
CA TYR A 161 -14.81 -15.33 9.27
C TYR A 161 -15.98 -15.11 10.25
N GLY A 162 -16.11 -15.92 11.32
CA GLY A 162 -17.13 -15.73 12.36
C GLY A 162 -16.96 -14.41 13.13
N VAL A 163 -15.74 -14.13 13.58
CA VAL A 163 -15.38 -12.87 14.27
C VAL A 163 -15.64 -11.65 13.39
N ARG A 164 -15.45 -11.76 12.06
CA ARG A 164 -15.72 -10.66 11.13
C ARG A 164 -17.21 -10.39 10.95
N SER A 165 -18.07 -11.41 10.97
CA SER A 165 -19.52 -11.19 10.93
C SER A 165 -20.01 -10.50 12.21
N GLU A 166 -19.50 -10.92 13.37
CA GLU A 166 -19.84 -10.28 14.66
C GLU A 166 -19.37 -8.83 14.70
N TYR A 167 -18.16 -8.55 14.21
CA TYR A 167 -17.64 -7.19 14.07
C TYR A 167 -18.51 -6.31 13.17
N LYS A 168 -18.98 -6.83 12.02
CA LYS A 168 -19.88 -6.08 11.13
C LYS A 168 -21.19 -5.73 11.84
N ALA A 169 -21.78 -6.68 12.57
CA ALA A 169 -22.98 -6.45 13.36
C ALA A 169 -22.75 -5.41 14.47
N ALA A 170 -21.59 -5.43 15.13
CA ALA A 170 -21.23 -4.43 16.16
C ALA A 170 -21.04 -3.01 15.59
N ILE A 171 -20.58 -2.89 14.34
CA ILE A 171 -20.51 -1.60 13.65
C ILE A 171 -21.92 -1.07 13.32
N GLU A 172 -22.81 -1.94 12.85
CA GLU A 172 -24.17 -1.55 12.46
C GLU A 172 -24.98 -1.01 13.65
N THR A 173 -24.69 -1.48 14.87
CA THR A 173 -25.32 -0.99 16.10
C THR A 173 -24.69 0.30 16.65
N THR A 174 -23.56 0.75 16.11
CA THR A 174 -22.88 1.97 16.58
C THR A 174 -23.57 3.24 16.04
N SER A 175 -24.05 4.11 16.93
CA SER A 175 -24.77 5.35 16.57
C SER A 175 -23.92 6.36 15.79
N VAL A 176 -22.60 6.33 15.96
CA VAL A 176 -21.65 7.27 15.33
C VAL A 176 -20.87 6.55 14.23
N ARG A 177 -21.29 6.73 12.98
CA ARG A 177 -20.70 6.06 11.80
C ARG A 177 -19.19 6.30 11.65
N ILE A 178 -18.65 7.44 12.08
CA ILE A 178 -17.20 7.69 11.96
C ILE A 178 -16.36 6.76 12.85
N LEU A 179 -16.91 6.29 13.97
CA LEU A 179 -16.22 5.34 14.87
C LEU A 179 -16.03 3.96 14.22
N SER A 180 -16.81 3.62 13.19
CA SER A 180 -16.62 2.37 12.43
C SER A 180 -15.26 2.28 11.74
N TYR A 181 -14.63 3.43 11.45
CA TYR A 181 -13.30 3.48 10.83
C TYR A 181 -12.16 3.37 11.85
N LEU A 182 -12.43 3.60 13.14
CA LEU A 182 -11.42 3.64 14.19
C LEU A 182 -10.59 2.34 14.31
N PRO A 183 -11.16 1.13 14.16
CA PRO A 183 -10.37 -0.10 14.14
C PRO A 183 -9.37 -0.15 12.98
N ILE A 184 -9.77 0.32 11.80
CA ILE A 184 -8.88 0.34 10.62
C ILE A 184 -7.79 1.41 10.81
N TRP A 185 -8.14 2.60 11.30
CA TRP A 185 -7.16 3.65 11.62
C TRP A 185 -6.18 3.22 12.71
N SER A 186 -6.65 2.47 13.72
CA SER A 186 -5.81 1.91 14.78
C SER A 186 -4.68 1.05 14.22
N GLY A 187 -4.98 0.19 13.24
CA GLY A 187 -3.99 -0.65 12.59
C GLY A 187 -3.12 0.09 11.57
N TYR A 188 -3.73 0.77 10.61
CA TYR A 188 -3.04 1.31 9.44
C TYR A 188 -2.44 2.71 9.63
N VAL A 189 -2.89 3.46 10.64
CA VAL A 189 -2.41 4.81 10.94
C VAL A 189 -1.70 4.85 12.28
N PHE A 190 -2.41 4.57 13.37
CA PHE A 190 -1.90 4.81 14.73
C PHE A 190 -0.77 3.87 15.11
N ALA A 191 -0.89 2.56 14.86
CA ALA A 191 0.20 1.62 15.11
C ALA A 191 1.43 1.92 14.25
N VAL A 192 1.23 2.30 12.98
CA VAL A 192 2.29 2.64 12.01
C VAL A 192 3.03 3.94 12.39
N VAL A 193 2.31 4.97 12.84
CA VAL A 193 2.92 6.20 13.34
C VAL A 193 3.65 5.95 14.67
N CYS A 194 3.05 5.18 15.59
CA CYS A 194 3.69 4.86 16.86
C CYS A 194 4.99 4.07 16.67
N ILE A 195 5.03 3.05 15.80
CA ILE A 195 6.27 2.29 15.59
C ILE A 195 7.40 3.15 15.02
N PHE A 196 7.06 4.11 14.16
CA PHE A 196 8.01 5.11 13.67
C PHE A 196 8.53 6.02 14.80
N LEU A 197 7.65 6.54 15.65
CA LEU A 197 8.03 7.38 16.78
C LEU A 197 8.83 6.62 17.85
N ALA A 198 8.50 5.36 18.10
CA ALA A 198 9.27 4.46 18.97
C ALA A 198 10.70 4.29 18.44
N THR A 199 10.82 4.03 17.14
CA THR A 199 12.13 3.88 16.47
C THR A 199 12.97 5.15 16.58
N ILE A 200 12.38 6.32 16.33
CA ILE A 200 13.07 7.61 16.51
C ILE A 200 13.50 7.82 17.96
N SER A 201 12.60 7.55 18.91
CA SER A 201 12.87 7.72 20.34
C SER A 201 14.00 6.82 20.82
N TYR A 202 14.06 5.58 20.32
CA TYR A 202 15.14 4.63 20.58
C TYR A 202 16.48 5.16 20.08
N PHE A 203 16.55 5.64 18.83
CA PHE A 203 17.78 6.21 18.28
C PHE A 203 18.22 7.52 18.97
N ARG A 204 17.31 8.22 19.65
CA ARG A 204 17.62 9.40 20.49
C ARG A 204 18.01 9.04 21.92
N GLY A 205 18.20 7.75 22.24
CA GLY A 205 18.56 7.29 23.58
C GLY A 205 17.43 7.31 24.61
N ARG A 206 16.18 7.53 24.19
CA ARG A 206 15.00 7.57 25.08
C ARG A 206 14.34 6.20 25.15
N THR A 207 15.09 5.19 25.58
CA THR A 207 14.68 3.77 25.50
C THR A 207 13.36 3.47 26.22
N VAL A 208 13.14 4.04 27.42
CA VAL A 208 11.90 3.83 28.18
C VAL A 208 10.67 4.38 27.42
N LEU A 209 10.79 5.60 26.89
CA LEU A 209 9.74 6.20 26.07
C LEU A 209 9.50 5.37 24.80
N ALA A 210 10.57 4.93 24.15
CA ALA A 210 10.48 4.08 22.95
C ALA A 210 9.73 2.77 23.24
N LEU A 211 10.03 2.12 24.37
CA LEU A 211 9.34 0.89 24.78
C LEU A 211 7.85 1.15 25.06
N GLY A 212 7.51 2.27 25.72
CA GLY A 212 6.11 2.65 25.96
C GLY A 212 5.34 2.91 24.66
N ILE A 213 5.93 3.62 23.70
CA ILE A 213 5.29 3.87 22.39
C ILE A 213 5.21 2.58 21.55
N PHE A 214 6.21 1.70 21.64
CA PHE A 214 6.18 0.38 21.00
C PHE A 214 5.03 -0.47 21.56
N ALA A 215 4.88 -0.52 22.88
CA ALA A 215 3.78 -1.22 23.53
C ALA A 215 2.42 -0.66 23.06
N LEU A 216 2.29 0.66 22.94
CA LEU A 216 1.08 1.29 22.40
C LEU A 216 0.76 0.80 20.97
N ALA A 217 1.76 0.74 20.09
CA ALA A 217 1.60 0.24 18.72
C ALA A 217 1.18 -1.25 18.67
N ALA A 218 1.80 -2.07 19.52
CA ALA A 218 1.46 -3.49 19.63
C ALA A 218 0.03 -3.68 20.15
N THR A 219 -0.39 -2.91 21.16
CA THR A 219 -1.75 -2.98 21.72
C THR A 219 -2.80 -2.56 20.71
N HIS A 220 -2.56 -1.51 19.89
CA HIS A 220 -3.47 -1.20 18.77
C HIS A 220 -3.63 -2.39 17.82
N SER A 221 -2.52 -3.02 17.43
CA SER A 221 -2.54 -4.13 16.47
C SER A 221 -3.25 -5.36 17.04
N LEU A 222 -3.00 -5.69 18.31
CA LEU A 222 -3.63 -6.79 19.02
C LEU A 222 -5.12 -6.53 19.27
N ALA A 223 -5.50 -5.32 19.69
CA ALA A 223 -6.90 -4.96 19.91
C ALA A 223 -7.73 -5.10 18.62
N VAL A 224 -7.22 -4.61 17.50
CA VAL A 224 -7.90 -4.73 16.21
C VAL A 224 -7.93 -6.17 15.71
N PHE A 225 -6.86 -6.94 15.93
CA PHE A 225 -6.86 -8.37 15.59
C PHE A 225 -7.87 -9.15 16.43
N SER A 226 -7.99 -8.84 17.72
CA SER A 226 -9.01 -9.41 18.61
C SER A 226 -10.42 -9.09 18.14
N LEU A 227 -10.66 -7.84 17.72
CA LEU A 227 -11.98 -7.36 17.34
C LEU A 227 -12.43 -7.85 15.95
N ALA A 228 -11.55 -7.82 14.95
CA ALA A 228 -11.93 -7.99 13.54
C ALA A 228 -11.17 -9.11 12.81
N ALA A 229 -10.27 -9.82 13.51
CA ALA A 229 -9.42 -10.88 12.95
C ALA A 229 -8.71 -10.46 11.64
N TYR A 230 -8.32 -9.18 11.55
CA TYR A 230 -7.58 -8.64 10.41
C TYR A 230 -6.11 -9.05 10.50
N LYS A 231 -5.76 -10.16 9.84
CA LYS A 231 -4.38 -10.67 9.77
C LYS A 231 -3.37 -9.61 9.32
N SER A 232 -3.71 -8.78 8.32
CA SER A 232 -2.82 -7.73 7.83
C SER A 232 -2.52 -6.68 8.91
N VAL A 233 -3.50 -6.29 9.72
CA VAL A 233 -3.30 -5.33 10.83
C VAL A 233 -2.36 -5.88 11.89
N ALA A 234 -2.47 -7.18 12.20
CA ALA A 234 -1.63 -7.81 13.21
C ALA A 234 -0.13 -7.72 12.92
N PHE A 235 0.28 -7.69 11.64
CA PHE A 235 1.69 -7.74 11.23
C PHE A 235 2.20 -6.46 10.56
N ILE A 236 1.34 -5.50 10.22
CA ILE A 236 1.76 -4.34 9.43
C ILE A 236 2.80 -3.47 10.13
N PHE A 237 2.68 -3.27 11.44
CA PHE A 237 3.64 -2.48 12.21
C PHE A 237 5.03 -3.15 12.24
N LEU A 238 5.10 -4.48 12.24
CA LEU A 238 6.36 -5.23 12.16
C LEU A 238 7.01 -5.08 10.78
N ILE A 239 6.22 -5.14 9.71
CA ILE A 239 6.72 -4.91 8.35
C ILE A 239 7.28 -3.49 8.22
N VAL A 240 6.57 -2.49 8.76
CA VAL A 240 7.04 -1.09 8.79
C VAL A 240 8.34 -0.97 9.60
N LEU A 241 8.45 -1.64 10.75
CA LEU A 241 9.68 -1.65 11.55
C LEU A 241 10.88 -2.22 10.77
N VAL A 242 10.68 -3.37 10.12
CA VAL A 242 11.72 -4.01 9.29
C VAL A 242 12.13 -3.07 8.16
N LEU A 243 11.18 -2.47 7.44
CA LEU A 243 11.48 -1.51 6.39
C LEU A 243 12.21 -0.27 6.90
N LEU A 244 11.80 0.29 8.05
CA LEU A 244 12.50 1.41 8.66
C LEU A 244 13.97 1.05 8.91
N PHE A 245 14.25 -0.14 9.45
CA PHE A 245 15.61 -0.57 9.70
C PHE A 245 16.41 -0.82 8.41
N VAL A 246 15.85 -1.52 7.44
CA VAL A 246 16.53 -1.86 6.18
C VAL A 246 16.78 -0.62 5.32
N LEU A 247 15.75 0.21 5.11
CA LEU A 247 15.83 1.38 4.23
C LEU A 247 16.70 2.49 4.83
N SER A 248 16.69 2.65 6.15
CA SER A 248 17.50 3.66 6.85
C SER A 248 19.01 3.41 6.73
N ARG A 249 19.42 2.15 6.49
CA ARG A 249 20.83 1.77 6.29
C ARG A 249 21.27 1.84 4.83
N SER A 250 20.33 1.96 3.88
CA SER A 250 20.64 1.97 2.45
C SER A 250 21.11 3.34 1.94
N LYS A 251 21.99 3.35 0.94
CA LYS A 251 22.36 4.56 0.17
C LYS A 251 21.29 4.95 -0.84
N SER A 252 20.52 3.99 -1.37
CA SER A 252 19.41 4.23 -2.30
C SER A 252 18.20 3.41 -1.83
N PRO A 253 17.40 3.95 -0.90
CA PRO A 253 16.24 3.28 -0.34
C PRO A 253 15.29 2.67 -1.39
N LEU A 254 15.00 3.39 -2.48
CA LEU A 254 14.14 2.87 -3.55
C LEU A 254 14.72 1.62 -4.20
N LEU A 255 16.00 1.65 -4.59
CA LEU A 255 16.64 0.48 -5.20
C LEU A 255 16.68 -0.70 -4.22
N THR A 256 16.96 -0.46 -2.94
CA THR A 256 16.93 -1.51 -1.91
C THR A 256 15.54 -2.10 -1.72
N PHE A 257 14.50 -1.27 -1.70
CA PHE A 257 13.12 -1.73 -1.64
C PHE A 257 12.79 -2.63 -2.84
N LEU A 258 13.13 -2.17 -4.04
CA LEU A 258 12.87 -2.87 -5.30
C LEU A 258 13.65 -4.18 -5.45
N CYS A 259 14.93 -4.19 -5.08
CA CYS A 259 15.73 -5.42 -5.03
C CYS A 259 15.23 -6.39 -3.96
N GLY A 260 14.74 -5.88 -2.82
CA GLY A 260 14.11 -6.71 -1.79
C GLY A 260 12.84 -7.37 -2.32
N LEU A 261 12.02 -6.62 -3.06
CA LEU A 261 10.82 -7.15 -3.71
C LEU A 261 11.16 -8.24 -4.73
N LEU A 262 12.16 -7.99 -5.57
CA LEU A 262 12.68 -8.98 -6.52
C LEU A 262 13.20 -10.23 -5.80
N GLY A 263 13.94 -10.04 -4.71
CA GLY A 263 14.47 -11.14 -3.90
C GLY A 263 13.36 -12.02 -3.34
N VAL A 264 12.27 -11.42 -2.87
CA VAL A 264 11.07 -12.16 -2.44
C VAL A 264 10.45 -12.93 -3.60
N GLY A 265 10.33 -12.33 -4.79
CA GLY A 265 9.82 -12.98 -6.00
C GLY A 265 10.70 -14.15 -6.50
N ILE A 266 12.02 -13.98 -6.50
CA ILE A 266 12.97 -15.05 -6.87
C ILE A 266 12.91 -16.17 -5.84
N PHE A 267 12.91 -15.85 -4.55
CA PHE A 267 12.79 -16.84 -3.49
C PHE A 267 11.49 -17.64 -3.62
N ALA A 268 10.39 -16.95 -3.94
CA ALA A 268 9.11 -17.52 -4.31
C ALA A 268 9.21 -18.55 -5.46
N LEU A 269 9.87 -18.18 -6.57
CA LEU A 269 10.11 -19.10 -7.68
C LEU A 269 10.95 -20.31 -7.28
N LEU A 270 11.99 -20.11 -6.46
CA LEU A 270 12.87 -21.19 -6.03
C LEU A 270 12.12 -22.21 -5.15
N ILE A 271 11.23 -21.74 -4.26
CA ILE A 271 10.35 -22.62 -3.48
C ILE A 271 9.47 -23.46 -4.41
N ALA A 272 8.84 -22.81 -5.39
CA ALA A 272 7.98 -23.50 -6.35
C ALA A 272 8.77 -24.52 -7.19
N ALA A 273 9.95 -24.14 -7.71
CA ALA A 273 10.81 -24.99 -8.54
C ALA A 273 11.40 -26.18 -7.75
N ALA A 274 11.66 -26.00 -6.45
CA ALA A 274 12.10 -27.07 -5.56
C ALA A 274 10.97 -28.05 -5.19
N GLY A 275 9.75 -27.86 -5.70
CA GLY A 275 8.61 -28.74 -5.44
C GLY A 275 8.05 -28.60 -4.02
N PHE A 276 8.39 -27.53 -3.30
CA PHE A 276 7.76 -27.23 -2.00
C PHE A 276 6.31 -26.83 -2.25
N ASN A 277 5.41 -27.81 -2.09
CA ASN A 277 3.99 -27.66 -2.31
C ASN A 277 3.31 -27.11 -1.05
N ASP A 278 3.76 -25.94 -0.59
CA ASP A 278 3.23 -25.28 0.61
C ASP A 278 1.99 -24.46 0.25
N ASP A 279 0.82 -24.92 0.70
CA ASP A 279 -0.46 -24.24 0.46
C ASP A 279 -0.49 -22.82 1.05
N GLY A 280 0.22 -22.59 2.17
CA GLY A 280 0.36 -21.26 2.78
C GLY A 280 1.10 -20.28 1.87
N TYR A 281 2.17 -20.74 1.20
CA TYR A 281 2.89 -19.95 0.22
C TYR A 281 2.01 -19.56 -0.98
N TYR A 282 1.36 -20.54 -1.61
CA TYR A 282 0.47 -20.28 -2.74
C TYR A 282 -0.69 -19.35 -2.35
N HIS A 283 -1.26 -19.50 -1.14
CA HIS A 283 -2.28 -18.59 -0.64
C HIS A 283 -1.78 -17.16 -0.43
N TRP A 284 -0.53 -16.98 0.02
CA TRP A 284 0.06 -15.65 0.21
C TRP A 284 0.25 -14.96 -1.14
N VAL A 285 0.93 -15.61 -2.09
CA VAL A 285 1.19 -15.07 -3.44
C VAL A 285 -0.11 -14.77 -4.17
N ARG A 286 -1.08 -15.69 -4.10
CA ARG A 286 -2.42 -15.51 -4.65
C ARG A 286 -3.07 -14.24 -4.13
N ARG A 287 -3.05 -14.01 -2.81
CA ARG A 287 -3.73 -12.85 -2.20
C ARG A 287 -3.01 -11.53 -2.44
N SER A 288 -1.68 -11.50 -2.43
CA SER A 288 -0.91 -10.26 -2.52
C SER A 288 -0.65 -9.81 -3.95
N MET A 289 -0.46 -10.75 -4.89
CA MET A 289 0.06 -10.47 -6.23
C MET A 289 -0.93 -10.73 -7.35
N ILE A 290 -1.77 -11.75 -7.22
CA ILE A 290 -2.58 -12.26 -8.33
C ILE A 290 -4.06 -11.84 -8.20
N ALA A 291 -4.67 -12.06 -7.04
CA ALA A 291 -6.09 -11.80 -6.81
C ALA A 291 -6.52 -10.35 -7.12
N PRO A 292 -5.74 -9.29 -6.81
CA PRO A 292 -6.10 -7.93 -7.22
C PRO A 292 -6.30 -7.81 -8.74
N GLY A 293 -5.38 -8.37 -9.53
CA GLY A 293 -5.44 -8.35 -10.99
C GLY A 293 -6.55 -9.24 -11.55
N MET A 294 -6.73 -10.43 -11.00
CA MET A 294 -7.84 -11.33 -11.37
C MET A 294 -9.19 -10.65 -11.17
N ASN A 295 -9.38 -10.03 -10.01
CA ASN A 295 -10.64 -9.37 -9.70
C ASN A 295 -10.90 -8.20 -10.67
N VAL A 296 -9.87 -7.52 -11.18
CA VAL A 296 -10.04 -6.46 -12.21
C VAL A 296 -10.59 -7.04 -13.50
N ALA A 297 -10.08 -8.20 -13.95
CA ALA A 297 -10.59 -8.89 -15.12
C ALA A 297 -12.08 -9.27 -14.94
N TYR A 298 -12.44 -9.83 -13.79
CA TYR A 298 -13.84 -10.16 -13.49
C TYR A 298 -14.78 -8.94 -13.39
N HIS A 299 -14.29 -7.80 -12.89
CA HIS A 299 -15.07 -6.58 -12.92
C HIS A 299 -15.31 -6.11 -14.36
N LEU A 300 -14.29 -6.21 -15.22
CA LEU A 300 -14.41 -5.82 -16.62
C LEU A 300 -15.38 -6.74 -17.37
N GLU A 301 -15.32 -8.05 -17.11
CA GLU A 301 -16.20 -9.04 -17.70
C GLU A 301 -17.67 -8.83 -17.27
N LEU A 302 -17.91 -8.59 -15.98
CA LEU A 302 -19.28 -8.46 -15.44
C LEU A 302 -19.97 -7.15 -15.82
N PHE A 303 -19.25 -6.03 -15.69
CA PHE A 303 -19.85 -4.71 -15.85
C PHE A 303 -19.61 -4.11 -17.23
N GLY A 304 -18.61 -4.58 -17.98
CA GLY A 304 -18.23 -4.02 -19.27
C GLY A 304 -17.52 -2.67 -19.16
N LEU A 305 -16.72 -2.35 -20.19
CA LEU A 305 -15.91 -1.14 -20.24
C LEU A 305 -16.75 0.14 -20.33
N TRP A 306 -17.83 0.07 -21.11
CA TRP A 306 -18.64 1.21 -21.51
C TRP A 306 -19.86 1.46 -20.62
N ASN A 307 -19.99 0.70 -19.54
CA ASN A 307 -21.09 0.87 -18.61
C ASN A 307 -20.98 2.21 -17.85
N SER A 308 -22.08 2.97 -17.82
CA SER A 308 -22.19 4.23 -17.09
C SER A 308 -22.89 4.09 -15.74
N GLN A 309 -23.48 2.92 -15.44
CA GLN A 309 -24.16 2.66 -14.19
C GLN A 309 -23.16 2.45 -13.05
N SER A 310 -23.52 2.94 -11.88
CA SER A 310 -22.77 2.72 -10.65
C SER A 310 -23.38 1.58 -9.85
N TYR A 311 -22.56 0.59 -9.53
CA TYR A 311 -22.91 -0.58 -8.71
C TYR A 311 -22.19 -0.48 -7.36
N PRO A 312 -22.84 0.02 -6.30
CA PRO A 312 -22.23 0.15 -4.97
C PRO A 312 -21.70 -1.18 -4.42
N ASP A 313 -22.39 -2.27 -4.74
CA ASP A 313 -22.08 -3.64 -4.30
C ASP A 313 -21.25 -4.43 -5.32
N ALA A 314 -20.58 -3.77 -6.27
CA ALA A 314 -19.80 -4.43 -7.33
C ALA A 314 -18.84 -5.52 -6.80
N PRO A 315 -18.07 -5.32 -5.71
CA PRO A 315 -17.21 -6.37 -5.16
C PRO A 315 -17.97 -7.61 -4.66
N ARG A 316 -19.19 -7.44 -4.15
CA ARG A 316 -20.03 -8.57 -3.72
C ARG A 316 -20.56 -9.33 -4.93
N LEU A 317 -21.10 -8.62 -5.93
CA LEU A 317 -21.61 -9.23 -7.16
C LEU A 317 -20.53 -10.07 -7.84
N VAL A 318 -19.31 -9.57 -7.96
CA VAL A 318 -18.19 -10.34 -8.54
C VAL A 318 -17.83 -11.57 -7.68
N SER A 319 -17.91 -11.44 -6.35
CA SER A 319 -17.69 -12.57 -5.43
C SER A 319 -18.72 -13.68 -5.62
N GLU A 320 -19.98 -13.30 -5.80
CA GLU A 320 -21.09 -14.24 -5.98
C GLU A 320 -21.06 -14.87 -7.38
N THR A 321 -20.75 -14.10 -8.42
CA THR A 321 -20.75 -14.58 -9.81
C THR A 321 -19.56 -15.45 -10.18
N PHE A 322 -18.34 -15.10 -9.74
CA PHE A 322 -17.13 -15.81 -10.17
C PHE A 322 -16.51 -16.71 -9.11
N TYR A 323 -16.77 -16.46 -7.83
CA TYR A 323 -16.20 -17.25 -6.75
C TYR A 323 -17.25 -18.09 -6.01
N GLY A 324 -18.54 -17.97 -6.34
CA GLY A 324 -19.62 -18.69 -5.66
C GLY A 324 -19.72 -18.38 -4.16
N THR A 325 -19.22 -17.22 -3.71
CA THR A 325 -19.18 -16.86 -2.27
C THR A 325 -19.82 -15.51 -1.99
N SER A 326 -20.44 -15.37 -0.82
CA SER A 326 -21.00 -14.10 -0.29
C SER A 326 -19.93 -13.12 0.23
N GLY A 327 -18.70 -13.24 -0.28
CA GLY A 327 -17.55 -12.45 0.08
C GLY A 327 -17.52 -11.07 -0.57
N SER A 328 -16.32 -10.49 -0.65
CA SER A 328 -16.06 -9.24 -1.34
C SER A 328 -14.77 -9.36 -2.14
N ALA A 329 -14.90 -9.34 -3.47
CA ALA A 329 -13.80 -9.42 -4.43
C ALA A 329 -13.21 -8.04 -4.69
N ASN A 330 -12.45 -7.51 -3.72
CA ASN A 330 -11.88 -6.16 -3.85
C ASN A 330 -10.81 -6.07 -4.96
N THR A 331 -10.77 -4.95 -5.68
CA THR A 331 -10.05 -4.77 -6.96
C THR A 331 -9.12 -3.57 -7.05
N GLY A 332 -8.73 -2.97 -5.93
CA GLY A 332 -7.96 -1.74 -6.01
C GLY A 332 -8.74 -0.62 -6.72
N MET A 333 -8.01 0.25 -7.40
CA MET A 333 -8.57 1.42 -8.08
C MET A 333 -9.24 1.11 -9.42
N LEU A 334 -8.76 0.08 -10.13
CA LEU A 334 -9.20 -0.21 -11.50
C LEU A 334 -10.60 -0.84 -11.48
N GLY A 335 -10.79 -1.97 -10.79
CA GLY A 335 -12.10 -2.61 -10.74
C GLY A 335 -13.14 -1.78 -9.97
N ALA A 336 -12.73 -1.04 -8.93
CA ALA A 336 -13.63 -0.08 -8.27
C ALA A 336 -14.09 1.04 -9.22
N GLY A 337 -13.25 1.43 -10.19
CA GLY A 337 -13.63 2.35 -11.25
C GLY A 337 -14.62 1.71 -12.22
N ILE A 338 -14.33 0.50 -12.70
CA ILE A 338 -15.19 -0.24 -13.62
C ILE A 338 -16.60 -0.41 -13.05
N GLY A 339 -16.72 -0.84 -11.79
CA GLY A 339 -18.02 -1.01 -11.13
C GLY A 339 -18.75 0.32 -10.85
N ARG A 340 -18.11 1.48 -11.00
CA ARG A 340 -18.66 2.81 -10.70
C ARG A 340 -18.68 3.72 -11.93
N GLY A 341 -19.06 3.17 -13.07
CA GLY A 341 -19.16 3.91 -14.34
C GLY A 341 -18.05 3.61 -15.33
N GLY A 342 -17.58 2.35 -15.38
CA GLY A 342 -16.74 1.86 -16.47
C GLY A 342 -15.44 2.64 -16.62
N LEU A 343 -15.12 3.03 -17.85
CA LEU A 343 -13.92 3.79 -18.19
C LEU A 343 -13.83 5.14 -17.45
N LEU A 344 -14.94 5.86 -17.31
CA LEU A 344 -14.98 7.15 -16.62
C LEU A 344 -14.71 6.98 -15.12
N GLY A 345 -15.28 5.94 -14.51
CA GLY A 345 -15.02 5.59 -13.11
C GLY A 345 -13.55 5.30 -12.86
N VAL A 346 -12.88 4.58 -13.78
CA VAL A 346 -11.44 4.31 -13.73
C VAL A 346 -10.63 5.61 -13.82
N ALA A 347 -10.98 6.50 -14.75
CA ALA A 347 -10.35 7.80 -14.90
C ALA A 347 -10.42 8.62 -13.59
N MET A 348 -11.58 8.63 -12.93
CA MET A 348 -11.79 9.34 -11.67
C MET A 348 -10.96 8.74 -10.52
N GLN A 349 -10.89 7.41 -10.41
CA GLN A 349 -10.06 6.76 -9.40
C GLN A 349 -8.56 7.05 -9.61
N MET A 350 -8.10 7.03 -10.86
CA MET A 350 -6.72 7.42 -11.19
C MET A 350 -6.45 8.90 -10.89
N LEU A 351 -7.38 9.80 -11.19
CA LEU A 351 -7.25 11.21 -10.86
C LEU A 351 -7.08 11.42 -9.35
N VAL A 352 -7.94 10.79 -8.54
CA VAL A 352 -7.85 10.86 -7.07
C VAL A 352 -6.51 10.33 -6.58
N PHE A 353 -6.03 9.21 -7.14
CA PHE A 353 -4.72 8.64 -6.82
C PHE A 353 -3.57 9.60 -7.14
N PHE A 354 -3.54 10.19 -8.33
CA PHE A 354 -2.47 11.12 -8.71
C PHE A 354 -2.53 12.44 -7.92
N VAL A 355 -3.73 12.96 -7.62
CA VAL A 355 -3.89 14.10 -6.72
C VAL A 355 -3.32 13.78 -5.34
N PHE A 356 -3.59 12.58 -4.81
CA PHE A 356 -2.99 12.13 -3.56
C PHE A 356 -1.46 12.04 -3.64
N LEU A 357 -0.90 11.49 -4.71
CA LEU A 357 0.56 11.43 -4.88
C LEU A 357 1.19 12.83 -4.93
N ALA A 358 0.52 13.81 -5.54
CA ALA A 358 0.96 15.20 -5.54
C ALA A 358 0.99 15.78 -4.10
N VAL A 359 -0.06 15.52 -3.31
CA VAL A 359 -0.12 15.91 -1.89
C VAL A 359 0.96 15.20 -1.09
N LEU A 360 1.17 13.89 -1.33
CA LEU A 360 2.16 13.10 -0.64
C LEU A 360 3.58 13.60 -0.93
N LYS A 361 3.89 13.94 -2.20
CA LYS A 361 5.18 14.55 -2.59
C LYS A 361 5.45 15.85 -1.84
N ILE A 362 4.41 16.66 -1.60
CA ILE A 362 4.52 17.86 -0.78
C ILE A 362 4.79 17.46 0.68
N ALA A 363 4.00 16.55 1.23
CA ALA A 363 4.09 16.11 2.62
C ALA A 363 5.44 15.47 2.99
N THR A 364 6.06 14.73 2.06
CA THR A 364 7.30 13.98 2.30
C THR A 364 8.58 14.78 2.03
N ARG A 365 8.48 15.99 1.47
CA ARG A 365 9.64 16.75 0.97
C ARG A 365 10.77 16.93 1.98
N ASN A 366 10.42 17.22 3.24
CA ASN A 366 11.39 17.47 4.32
C ASN A 366 11.57 16.24 5.22
N VAL A 367 11.02 15.09 4.84
CA VAL A 367 11.13 13.83 5.57
C VAL A 367 12.25 12.99 4.92
N PRO A 368 13.17 12.39 5.69
CA PRO A 368 14.15 11.47 5.13
C PRO A 368 13.48 10.38 4.29
N PRO A 369 13.93 10.11 3.04
CA PRO A 369 13.23 9.21 2.12
C PRO A 369 12.96 7.81 2.67
N ALA A 370 13.91 7.24 3.43
CA ALA A 370 13.72 5.93 4.07
C ALA A 370 12.49 5.88 5.00
N PHE A 371 12.22 6.98 5.70
CA PHE A 371 11.11 7.06 6.66
C PHE A 371 9.77 7.26 5.96
N SER A 372 9.71 8.17 4.97
CA SER A 372 8.49 8.37 4.19
C SER A 372 8.12 7.10 3.42
N MET A 373 9.09 6.42 2.81
CA MET A 373 8.85 5.15 2.11
C MET A 373 8.31 4.05 3.02
N ALA A 374 8.90 3.85 4.20
CA ALA A 374 8.44 2.81 5.13
C ALA A 374 7.03 3.08 5.65
N LEU A 375 6.71 4.33 5.98
CA LEU A 375 5.39 4.75 6.44
C LEU A 375 4.31 4.70 5.34
N CYS A 376 4.70 4.81 4.07
CA CYS A 376 3.77 4.78 2.94
C CYS A 376 3.49 3.37 2.39
N LEU A 377 4.22 2.31 2.80
CA LEU A 377 3.92 0.94 2.36
C LEU A 377 2.47 0.50 2.63
N PRO A 378 1.90 0.71 3.84
CA PRO A 378 0.51 0.37 4.11
C PRO A 378 -0.47 1.02 3.14
N THR A 379 -0.23 2.29 2.81
CA THR A 379 -1.01 3.05 1.83
C THR A 379 -0.88 2.45 0.43
N ALA A 380 0.33 2.07 0.02
CA ALA A 380 0.57 1.44 -1.26
C ALA A 380 -0.21 0.12 -1.40
N TYR A 381 -0.14 -0.74 -0.39
CA TYR A 381 -0.91 -1.98 -0.31
C TYR A 381 -2.43 -1.74 -0.35
N ALA A 382 -2.92 -0.70 0.33
CA ALA A 382 -4.34 -0.37 0.31
C ALA A 382 -4.82 0.05 -1.09
N PHE A 383 -4.05 0.84 -1.85
CA PHE A 383 -4.42 1.23 -3.22
C PHE A 383 -4.51 0.06 -4.20
N THR A 384 -3.76 -1.03 -3.97
CA THR A 384 -3.86 -2.23 -4.82
C THR A 384 -5.06 -3.09 -4.47
N ASN A 385 -5.64 -2.90 -3.28
CA ASN A 385 -6.72 -3.75 -2.77
C ASN A 385 -8.03 -3.01 -2.50
N SER A 386 -8.08 -1.69 -2.67
CA SER A 386 -9.28 -0.88 -2.39
C SER A 386 -9.36 0.34 -3.30
N SER A 387 -10.57 0.90 -3.42
CA SER A 387 -10.77 2.13 -4.18
C SER A 387 -9.91 3.28 -3.63
N ALA A 388 -9.59 4.27 -4.46
CA ALA A 388 -8.72 5.37 -4.05
C ALA A 388 -9.34 6.14 -2.88
N THR A 389 -10.64 6.43 -2.93
CA THR A 389 -11.36 7.15 -1.85
C THR A 389 -11.39 6.35 -0.55
N THR A 390 -11.64 5.03 -0.61
CA THR A 390 -11.53 4.14 0.56
C THR A 390 -10.12 4.13 1.13
N THR A 391 -9.10 4.13 0.28
CA THR A 391 -7.70 4.17 0.74
C THR A 391 -7.38 5.47 1.48
N LEU A 392 -7.87 6.61 0.97
CA LEU A 392 -7.65 7.92 1.60
C LEU A 392 -8.32 8.03 2.97
N VAL A 393 -9.59 7.64 3.06
CA VAL A 393 -10.42 7.86 4.24
C VAL A 393 -10.36 6.66 5.19
N THR A 394 -10.72 5.46 4.72
CA THR A 394 -10.86 4.26 5.55
C THR A 394 -9.51 3.71 5.98
N TYR A 395 -8.56 3.55 5.06
CA TYR A 395 -7.20 3.12 5.40
C TYR A 395 -6.33 4.27 5.94
N GLY A 396 -6.85 5.50 5.91
CA GLY A 396 -6.21 6.64 6.55
C GLY A 396 -4.95 7.14 5.86
N ALA A 397 -4.79 6.91 4.56
CA ALA A 397 -3.65 7.43 3.80
C ALA A 397 -3.56 8.97 3.87
N ALA A 398 -4.71 9.66 3.96
CA ALA A 398 -4.74 11.10 4.19
C ALA A 398 -4.12 11.48 5.55
N PHE A 399 -4.39 10.73 6.62
CA PHE A 399 -3.82 10.98 7.94
C PHE A 399 -2.31 10.74 7.98
N ILE A 400 -1.82 9.72 7.27
CA ILE A 400 -0.37 9.50 7.11
C ILE A 400 0.28 10.68 6.39
N ALA A 401 -0.32 11.19 5.30
CA ALA A 401 0.18 12.36 4.60
C ALA A 401 0.18 13.62 5.50
N ILE A 402 -0.88 13.84 6.29
CA ILE A 402 -0.95 14.94 7.26
C ILE A 402 0.16 14.81 8.31
N PHE A 403 0.34 13.63 8.90
CA PHE A 403 1.40 13.38 9.87
C PHE A 403 2.79 13.67 9.30
N LEU A 404 3.10 13.13 8.11
CA LEU A 404 4.37 13.34 7.42
C LEU A 404 4.61 14.82 7.12
N PHE A 405 3.59 15.55 6.69
CA PHE A 405 3.66 16.99 6.43
C PHE A 405 3.98 17.79 7.70
N LEU A 406 3.29 17.51 8.80
CA LEU A 406 3.50 18.19 10.08
C LEU A 406 4.89 17.87 10.66
N TRP A 407 5.28 16.60 10.64
CA TRP A 407 6.58 16.16 11.15
C TRP A 407 7.74 16.69 10.31
N GLY A 408 7.62 16.66 8.97
CA GLY A 408 8.59 17.23 8.05
C GLY A 408 8.72 18.76 8.19
N SER A 409 7.61 19.47 8.40
CA SER A 409 7.62 20.92 8.69
C SER A 409 8.36 21.24 9.98
N ALA A 410 8.10 20.47 11.05
CA ALA A 410 8.76 20.66 12.33
C ALA A 410 10.28 20.37 12.25
N LEU A 411 10.68 19.35 11.49
CA LEU A 411 12.09 19.02 11.25
C LEU A 411 12.81 20.13 10.47
N ALA A 412 12.17 20.71 9.46
CA ALA A 412 12.71 21.83 8.69
C ALA A 412 12.93 23.08 9.55
N THR A 413 11.98 23.39 10.44
CA THR A 413 12.09 24.50 11.39
C THR A 413 13.27 24.33 12.33
N ARG A 414 13.41 23.15 12.96
CA ARG A 414 14.53 22.86 13.87
C ARG A 414 15.89 22.99 13.19
N SER A 415 16.00 22.52 11.94
CA SER A 415 17.24 22.58 11.16
C SER A 415 17.67 24.03 10.86
N ARG A 416 16.72 24.92 10.57
CA ARG A 416 17.00 26.37 10.40
C ARG A 416 17.48 27.01 11.70
N THR A 417 16.85 26.69 12.82
CA THR A 417 17.26 27.23 14.13
C THR A 417 18.65 26.74 14.55
N LEU A 418 19.01 25.49 14.24
CA LEU A 418 20.33 24.93 14.53
C LEU A 418 21.43 25.51 13.64
N LEU A 419 21.17 25.74 12.36
CA LEU A 419 22.12 26.43 11.46
C LEU A 419 22.40 27.88 11.89
N LEU A 420 21.46 28.52 12.59
CA LEU A 420 21.66 29.83 13.20
C LEU A 420 22.38 29.76 14.57
N ARG A 421 22.51 28.56 15.17
CA ARG A 421 23.06 28.35 16.54
C ARG A 421 24.35 27.51 16.61
N SER A 422 24.78 26.84 15.55
CA SER A 422 25.85 25.84 15.64
C SER A 422 27.24 26.45 15.81
N GLY A 423 27.60 26.70 17.08
CA GLY A 423 28.95 26.79 17.64
C GLY A 423 29.24 25.73 18.74
N THR A 424 28.31 24.83 19.09
CA THR A 424 28.51 23.74 20.08
C THR A 424 27.55 22.59 19.73
N GLY A 425 27.79 21.28 19.88
CA GLY A 425 28.83 20.43 20.46
C GLY A 425 28.28 19.00 20.67
N SER A 426 26.98 18.85 20.90
CA SER A 426 26.33 17.56 21.27
C SER A 426 25.35 16.97 20.24
N ASP A 427 25.01 17.69 19.15
CA ASP A 427 24.03 17.24 18.14
C ASP A 427 24.63 16.34 17.03
N ARG A 428 25.87 15.85 17.19
CA ARG A 428 26.62 15.15 16.13
C ARG A 428 26.01 13.84 15.63
N TYR A 429 25.19 13.13 16.42
CA TYR A 429 24.63 11.84 15.97
C TYR A 429 23.42 11.98 15.04
N PHE A 430 22.51 12.92 15.32
CA PHE A 430 21.40 13.26 14.41
C PHE A 430 21.88 14.19 13.29
N GLY A 431 22.84 15.08 13.61
CA GLY A 431 23.56 15.93 12.68
C GLY A 431 24.31 15.13 11.62
N ASN A 432 25.08 14.10 11.97
CA ASN A 432 25.74 13.26 10.96
C ASN A 432 24.76 12.39 10.16
N TRP A 433 23.58 12.05 10.71
CA TRP A 433 22.56 11.28 10.00
C TRP A 433 21.74 12.13 9.00
N ILE A 434 21.59 13.43 9.27
CA ILE A 434 20.91 14.41 8.41
C ILE A 434 21.90 15.16 7.49
N GLN A 435 23.05 15.61 7.99
CA GLN A 435 24.05 16.39 7.24
C GLN A 435 24.84 15.57 6.22
N THR A 436 24.95 14.24 6.37
CA THR A 436 25.63 13.42 5.34
C THR A 436 24.80 13.25 4.06
N ARG A 437 23.54 13.72 4.00
CA ARG A 437 22.65 13.48 2.84
C ARG A 437 21.70 14.62 2.45
N VAL A 438 21.85 15.83 2.98
CA VAL A 438 21.30 17.02 2.33
C VAL A 438 22.42 17.56 1.43
N PRO A 439 22.34 17.43 0.09
CA PRO A 439 23.32 18.06 -0.78
C PRO A 439 23.29 19.57 -0.49
N GLY A 440 24.47 20.15 -0.25
CA GLY A 440 24.61 21.58 -0.20
C GLY A 440 24.14 22.15 -1.54
N ARG A 441 23.12 23.02 -1.46
CA ARG A 441 22.58 23.95 -2.46
C ARG A 441 22.51 23.49 -3.92
#